data_AF-A0A841AJA8-F1
#
_entry.id   AF-A0A841AJA8-F1
#
_cell.length_a   1.000
_cell.length_b   1.000
_cell.length_c   1.000
_cell.angle_alpha   90.00
_cell.angle_beta   90.00
_cell.angle_gamma   90.00
#
_symmetry.space_group_name_H-M   'P 1'
#
loop_
_entity.id
_entity.type
_entity.pdbx_description
1 polymer ?
#
loop_
_entity_poly.entity_id
_entity_poly.type
_entity_poly.pdbx_seq_one_letter_code
_entity_poly.pdbx_strand_id
1 'polypeptide(L)'
;MSTESSTTSTPKGISGSFSNNLELVIAILLGVVSIFVAYASFQAALYGGAGATAYAVGGTLSTEAESLYLEGNQQYQQDNALWNDLTLLSIDINGADEAAAAIAQEKYDTLVFQGVSEDFQGAIDRATEQNEADEEFYYSPLDDEEYQDSLFSGYSDTKDKADAKVKEGDDLGAQGDKLTLYTVLMSISLFLLGVAALVSQTRTQFVLIGTSVVIFGVSAVLALLIPFMGIS
;
A
#
# COMPACT_ATOMS: atom_id res chain seq x y z
N MET A 1 -75.80 55.23 9.86
CA MET A 1 -75.05 56.49 10.08
C MET A 1 -74.82 56.58 11.57
N SER A 2 -73.63 56.40 12.15
CA SER A 2 -72.27 56.25 11.64
C SER A 2 -71.41 55.58 12.72
N THR A 3 -70.51 54.70 12.27
CA THR A 3 -69.13 54.46 12.75
C THR A 3 -68.80 54.56 14.24
N GLU A 4 -68.21 53.48 14.78
CA GLU A 4 -66.86 53.62 15.34
C GLU A 4 -66.04 52.33 15.24
N SER A 5 -64.90 52.48 14.59
CA SER A 5 -63.86 51.50 14.31
C SER A 5 -62.91 51.45 15.49
N SER A 6 -62.67 50.27 16.05
CA SER A 6 -61.55 50.04 16.97
C SER A 6 -60.47 49.25 16.26
N THR A 7 -59.57 49.95 15.57
CA THR A 7 -58.33 49.38 15.04
C THR A 7 -57.35 49.18 16.18
N THR A 8 -57.26 47.96 16.72
CA THR A 8 -56.11 47.51 17.50
C THR A 8 -54.92 47.32 16.56
N SER A 9 -54.13 48.38 16.42
CA SER A 9 -52.80 48.31 15.82
C SER A 9 -51.84 47.71 16.85
N THR A 10 -51.56 46.41 16.73
CA THR A 10 -50.46 45.79 17.47
C THR A 10 -49.14 46.28 16.85
N PRO A 11 -48.19 46.79 17.65
CA PRO A 11 -46.97 47.36 17.13
C PRO A 11 -46.10 46.26 16.49
N LYS A 12 -45.68 46.53 15.26
CA LYS A 12 -44.68 45.74 14.52
C LYS A 12 -43.38 45.80 15.31
N GLY A 13 -43.03 44.69 15.97
CA GLY A 13 -41.77 44.55 16.69
C GLY A 13 -40.60 44.85 15.76
N ILE A 14 -39.81 45.86 16.13
CA ILE A 14 -38.54 46.21 15.50
C ILE A 14 -37.53 45.15 15.98
N SER A 15 -37.54 43.96 15.38
CA SER A 15 -36.37 43.06 15.44
C SER A 15 -35.37 43.56 14.40
N GLY A 16 -34.31 44.18 14.89
CA GLY A 16 -33.39 45.01 14.12
C GLY A 16 -32.63 44.27 13.01
N SER A 17 -32.29 45.02 11.96
CA SER A 17 -31.51 44.58 10.78
C SER A 17 -30.27 43.72 11.08
N PHE A 18 -29.71 43.78 12.29
CA PHE A 18 -28.53 43.02 12.69
C PHE A 18 -28.79 41.51 12.84
N SER A 19 -29.97 41.09 13.31
CA SER A 19 -30.31 39.66 13.40
C SER A 19 -30.50 39.02 12.02
N ASN A 20 -31.12 39.75 11.09
CA ASN A 20 -31.32 39.28 9.71
C ASN A 20 -29.99 39.13 8.96
N ASN A 21 -29.04 40.05 9.17
CA ASN A 21 -27.71 39.95 8.54
C ASN A 21 -26.90 38.78 9.11
N LEU A 22 -27.04 38.48 10.40
CA LEU A 22 -26.34 37.37 11.06
C LEU A 22 -26.86 36.00 10.60
N GLU A 23 -28.18 35.84 10.49
CA GLU A 23 -28.80 34.61 9.98
C GLU A 23 -28.35 34.30 8.54
N LEU A 24 -28.27 35.32 7.69
CA LEU A 24 -27.73 35.21 6.35
C LEU A 24 -26.25 34.76 6.36
N VAL A 25 -25.42 35.33 7.24
CA VAL A 25 -24.00 34.94 7.37
C VAL A 25 -23.86 33.48 7.80
N ILE A 26 -24.65 33.04 8.78
CA ILE A 26 -24.68 31.63 9.23
C ILE A 26 -25.08 30.71 8.08
N ALA A 27 -26.11 31.06 7.31
CA ALA A 27 -26.56 30.28 6.16
C ALA A 27 -25.48 30.17 5.07
N ILE A 28 -24.78 31.27 4.77
CA ILE A 28 -23.66 31.27 3.80
C ILE A 28 -22.52 30.38 4.32
N LEU A 29 -22.14 30.53 5.59
CA LEU A 29 -21.09 29.71 6.20
C LEU A 29 -21.47 28.22 6.16
N LEU A 30 -22.72 27.84 6.45
CA LEU A 30 -23.20 26.46 6.32
C LEU A 30 -23.02 25.92 4.90
N GLY A 31 -23.38 26.71 3.89
CA GLY A 31 -23.18 26.35 2.48
C GLY A 31 -21.71 26.14 2.13
N VAL A 32 -20.84 27.05 2.56
CA VAL A 32 -19.39 26.97 2.31
C VAL A 32 -18.78 25.74 2.98
N VAL A 33 -19.06 25.50 4.26
CA VAL A 33 -18.52 24.34 4.97
C VAL A 33 -19.02 23.04 4.33
N SER A 34 -20.29 22.99 3.90
CA SER A 34 -20.87 21.82 3.21
C SER A 34 -20.11 21.46 1.92
N ILE A 35 -19.72 22.46 1.12
CA ILE A 35 -18.91 22.24 -0.10
C ILE A 35 -17.55 21.62 0.26
N PHE A 36 -16.89 22.11 1.31
CA PHE A 36 -15.60 21.58 1.76
C PHE A 36 -15.71 20.17 2.35
N VAL A 37 -16.79 19.86 3.08
CA VAL A 37 -17.10 18.50 3.54
C VAL A 37 -17.23 17.56 2.34
N ALA A 38 -18.01 17.95 1.32
CA ALA A 38 -18.17 17.16 0.11
C ALA A 38 -16.83 16.95 -0.62
N TYR A 39 -16.02 18.00 -0.74
CA TYR A 39 -14.68 17.92 -1.34
C TYR A 39 -13.76 16.95 -0.59
N ALA A 40 -13.60 17.11 0.73
CA ALA A 40 -12.72 16.27 1.52
C ALA A 40 -13.19 14.81 1.54
N SER A 41 -14.51 14.57 1.62
CA SER A 41 -15.08 13.23 1.54
C SER A 41 -14.84 12.57 0.18
N PHE A 42 -14.95 13.32 -0.91
CA PHE A 42 -14.68 12.80 -2.25
C PHE A 42 -13.20 12.44 -2.42
N GLN A 43 -12.29 13.33 -2.01
CA GLN A 43 -10.86 13.04 -2.05
C GLN A 43 -10.50 11.84 -1.16
N ALA A 44 -11.07 11.74 0.04
CA ALA A 44 -10.86 10.60 0.92
C ALA A 44 -11.21 9.27 0.24
N ALA A 45 -12.33 9.24 -0.49
CA ALA A 45 -12.77 8.06 -1.23
C ALA A 45 -11.82 7.70 -2.39
N LEU A 46 -11.30 8.69 -3.12
CA LEU A 46 -10.31 8.44 -4.18
C LEU A 46 -9.03 7.83 -3.63
N TYR A 47 -8.48 8.44 -2.57
CA TYR A 47 -7.30 7.91 -1.88
C TYR A 47 -7.53 6.50 -1.32
N GLY A 48 -8.69 6.26 -0.72
CA GLY A 48 -9.07 4.94 -0.21
C GLY A 48 -9.18 3.88 -1.32
N GLY A 49 -9.77 4.22 -2.46
CA GLY A 49 -9.87 3.33 -3.62
C GLY A 49 -8.51 3.01 -4.25
N ALA A 50 -7.67 4.03 -4.44
CA ALA A 50 -6.31 3.86 -4.94
C ALA A 50 -5.46 3.01 -3.99
N GLY A 51 -5.53 3.28 -2.67
CA GLY A 51 -4.84 2.49 -1.65
C GLY A 51 -5.31 1.03 -1.65
N ALA A 52 -6.62 0.78 -1.68
CA ALA A 52 -7.18 -0.57 -1.77
C ALA A 52 -6.68 -1.33 -3.03
N THR A 53 -6.55 -0.63 -4.15
CA THR A 53 -6.02 -1.21 -5.39
C THR A 53 -4.54 -1.55 -5.25
N ALA A 54 -3.74 -0.65 -4.68
CA ALA A 54 -2.33 -0.89 -4.44
C ALA A 54 -2.09 -2.10 -3.51
N TYR A 55 -2.88 -2.24 -2.44
CA TYR A 55 -2.82 -3.42 -1.57
C TYR A 55 -3.24 -4.71 -2.28
N ALA A 56 -4.28 -4.67 -3.12
CA ALA A 56 -4.70 -5.84 -3.88
C ALA A 56 -3.59 -6.33 -4.82
N VAL A 57 -2.97 -5.40 -5.56
CA VAL A 57 -1.83 -5.70 -6.44
C VAL A 57 -0.64 -6.21 -5.63
N GLY A 58 -0.31 -5.56 -4.51
CA GLY A 58 0.76 -6.00 -3.61
C GLY A 58 0.54 -7.42 -3.08
N GLY A 59 -0.69 -7.77 -2.70
CA GLY A 59 -1.04 -9.12 -2.25
C GLY A 59 -0.91 -10.17 -3.35
N THR A 60 -1.34 -9.86 -4.59
CA THR A 60 -1.13 -10.75 -5.74
C THR A 60 0.35 -10.98 -6.01
N LEU A 61 1.15 -9.92 -6.05
CA LEU A 61 2.59 -10.01 -6.27
C LEU A 61 3.30 -10.76 -5.13
N SER A 62 2.88 -10.61 -3.88
CA SER A 62 3.43 -11.38 -2.76
C SER A 62 3.18 -12.87 -2.92
N THR A 63 1.98 -13.24 -3.37
CA THR A 63 1.62 -14.64 -3.64
C THR A 63 2.43 -15.21 -4.80
N GLU A 64 2.63 -14.40 -5.85
CA GLU A 64 3.47 -14.77 -6.99
C GLU A 64 4.94 -14.96 -6.58
N ALA A 65 5.49 -14.05 -5.78
CA ALA A 65 6.84 -14.16 -5.23
C ALA A 65 6.99 -15.46 -4.40
N GLU A 66 6.03 -15.77 -3.52
CA GLU A 66 6.04 -17.03 -2.75
C GLU A 66 6.03 -18.26 -3.67
N SER A 67 5.26 -18.22 -4.76
CA SER A 67 5.26 -19.31 -5.75
C SER A 67 6.63 -19.47 -6.41
N LEU A 68 7.27 -18.38 -6.82
CA LEU A 68 8.60 -18.40 -7.43
C LEU A 68 9.67 -18.92 -6.46
N TYR A 69 9.60 -18.52 -5.19
CA TYR A 69 10.50 -19.03 -4.16
C TYR A 69 10.35 -20.54 -3.97
N LEU A 70 9.10 -21.04 -3.93
CA LEU A 70 8.85 -22.47 -3.80
C LEU A 70 9.34 -23.27 -5.01
N GLU A 71 9.17 -22.73 -6.21
CA GLU A 71 9.69 -23.32 -7.45
C GLU A 71 11.22 -23.38 -7.43
N GLY A 72 11.89 -22.26 -7.16
CA GLY A 72 13.35 -22.20 -7.05
C GLY A 72 13.89 -23.12 -5.96
N ASN A 73 13.24 -23.17 -4.79
CA ASN A 73 13.63 -24.07 -3.71
C ASN A 73 13.38 -25.55 -4.06
N GLN A 74 12.32 -25.87 -4.80
CA GLN A 74 12.08 -27.23 -5.28
C GLN A 74 13.17 -27.66 -6.27
N GLN A 75 13.60 -26.76 -7.16
CA GLN A 75 14.71 -27.00 -8.08
C GLN A 75 16.03 -27.19 -7.32
N TYR A 76 16.36 -26.29 -6.39
CA TYR A 76 17.54 -26.39 -5.52
C TYR A 76 17.63 -27.74 -4.79
N GLN A 77 16.51 -28.22 -4.24
CA GLN A 77 16.48 -29.50 -3.53
C GLN A 77 16.67 -30.71 -4.48
N GLN A 78 16.18 -30.62 -5.71
CA GLN A 78 16.41 -31.65 -6.74
C GLN A 78 17.88 -31.66 -7.17
N ASP A 79 18.45 -30.49 -7.43
CA ASP A 79 19.85 -30.34 -7.85
C ASP A 79 20.81 -30.75 -6.73
N ASN A 80 20.49 -30.46 -5.46
CA ASN A 80 21.27 -30.94 -4.33
C ASN A 80 21.26 -32.47 -4.23
N ALA A 81 20.10 -33.11 -4.40
CA ALA A 81 20.02 -34.57 -4.42
C ALA A 81 20.84 -35.16 -5.59
N LEU A 82 20.70 -34.58 -6.78
CA LEU A 82 21.46 -34.95 -7.97
C LEU A 82 22.97 -34.76 -7.77
N TRP A 83 23.38 -33.66 -7.16
CA TRP A 83 24.79 -33.39 -6.86
C TRP A 83 25.41 -34.42 -5.94
N ASN A 84 24.67 -34.85 -4.91
CA ASN A 84 25.12 -35.91 -4.03
C ASN A 84 25.31 -37.23 -4.80
N ASP A 85 24.38 -37.59 -5.67
CA ASP A 85 24.48 -38.79 -6.51
C ASP A 85 25.66 -38.71 -7.49
N LEU A 86 25.85 -37.58 -8.15
CA LEU A 86 26.98 -37.32 -9.05
C LEU A 86 28.32 -37.38 -8.31
N THR A 87 28.38 -36.81 -7.11
CA THR A 87 29.58 -36.84 -6.26
C THR A 87 29.94 -38.28 -5.88
N LEU A 88 28.98 -39.09 -5.46
CA LEU A 88 29.22 -40.50 -5.14
C LEU A 88 29.72 -41.28 -6.37
N LEU A 89 29.11 -41.06 -7.54
CA LEU A 89 29.56 -41.69 -8.78
C LEU A 89 30.97 -41.23 -9.18
N SER A 90 31.32 -39.97 -8.97
CA SER A 90 32.67 -39.46 -9.23
C SER A 90 33.74 -40.15 -8.38
N ILE A 91 33.40 -40.51 -7.13
CA ILE A 91 34.30 -41.27 -6.25
C ILE A 91 34.47 -42.71 -6.79
N ASP A 92 33.38 -43.35 -7.22
CA ASP A 92 33.42 -44.70 -7.79
C ASP A 92 34.20 -44.75 -9.12
N ILE A 93 34.09 -43.72 -9.96
CA ILE A 93 34.85 -43.57 -11.22
C ILE A 93 36.37 -43.54 -10.94
N ASN A 94 36.79 -42.85 -9.88
CA ASN A 94 38.19 -42.77 -9.47
C ASN A 94 38.67 -43.97 -8.63
N GLY A 95 37.81 -44.99 -8.45
CA GLY A 95 38.11 -46.20 -7.71
C GLY A 95 39.06 -47.15 -8.43
N ALA A 96 39.55 -48.17 -7.70
CA ALA A 96 40.53 -49.13 -8.22
C ALA A 96 39.95 -50.28 -9.08
N ASP A 97 38.63 -50.46 -9.09
CA ASP A 97 37.94 -51.49 -9.90
C ASP A 97 37.48 -50.91 -11.24
N GLU A 98 38.20 -51.25 -12.31
CA GLU A 98 37.94 -50.75 -13.66
C GLU A 98 36.53 -51.10 -14.19
N ALA A 99 35.98 -52.26 -13.81
CA ALA A 99 34.65 -52.66 -14.27
C ALA A 99 33.54 -51.85 -13.56
N ALA A 100 33.72 -51.58 -12.27
CA ALA A 100 32.83 -50.72 -11.50
C ALA A 100 32.91 -49.25 -11.97
N ALA A 101 34.13 -48.77 -12.24
CA ALA A 101 34.38 -47.41 -12.73
C ALA A 101 33.68 -47.16 -14.08
N ALA A 102 33.72 -48.12 -15.01
CA ALA A 102 33.04 -48.00 -16.30
C ALA A 102 31.51 -47.87 -16.17
N ILE A 103 30.89 -48.64 -15.25
CA ILE A 103 29.44 -48.56 -14.98
C ILE A 103 29.09 -47.23 -14.29
N ALA A 104 29.94 -46.76 -13.37
CA ALA A 104 29.75 -45.49 -12.69
C ALA A 104 29.82 -44.31 -13.69
N GLN A 105 30.75 -44.35 -14.63
CA GLN A 105 30.84 -43.35 -15.71
C GLN A 105 29.58 -43.31 -16.57
N GLU A 106 29.06 -44.46 -17.01
CA GLU A 106 27.83 -44.51 -17.81
C GLU A 106 26.63 -43.91 -17.06
N LYS A 107 26.53 -44.18 -15.75
CA LYS A 107 25.49 -43.59 -14.89
C LYS A 107 25.67 -42.09 -14.72
N TYR A 108 26.90 -41.65 -14.50
CA TYR A 108 27.24 -40.24 -14.34
C TYR A 108 26.84 -39.46 -15.60
N ASP A 109 27.28 -39.92 -16.77
CA ASP A 109 26.98 -39.27 -18.05
C ASP A 109 25.46 -39.22 -18.33
N THR A 110 24.75 -40.30 -17.95
CA THR A 110 23.28 -40.35 -18.09
C THR A 110 22.59 -39.33 -17.18
N LEU A 111 23.02 -39.22 -15.93
CA LEU A 111 22.45 -38.27 -14.97
C LEU A 111 22.76 -36.82 -15.34
N VAL A 112 23.98 -36.54 -15.80
CA VAL A 112 24.34 -35.21 -16.32
C VAL A 112 23.46 -34.84 -17.50
N PHE A 113 23.33 -35.74 -18.49
CA PHE A 113 22.53 -35.47 -19.69
C PHE A 113 21.03 -35.26 -19.41
N GLN A 114 20.47 -35.96 -18.41
CA GLN A 114 19.02 -35.94 -18.15
C GLN A 114 18.60 -34.96 -17.05
N GLY A 115 19.45 -34.74 -16.06
CA GLY A 115 19.08 -34.11 -14.79
C GLY A 115 19.72 -32.76 -14.53
N VAL A 116 20.85 -32.44 -15.16
CA VAL A 116 21.56 -31.18 -14.90
C VAL A 116 21.02 -30.10 -15.84
N SER A 117 20.51 -29.02 -15.26
CA SER A 117 20.08 -27.83 -16.00
C SER A 117 21.29 -27.04 -16.53
N GLU A 118 21.07 -26.15 -17.50
CA GLU A 118 22.16 -25.32 -18.07
C GLU A 118 22.83 -24.45 -16.99
N ASP A 119 22.02 -23.80 -16.13
CA ASP A 119 22.53 -22.98 -15.03
C ASP A 119 23.33 -23.81 -14.02
N PHE A 120 22.83 -25.01 -13.68
CA PHE A 120 23.51 -25.86 -12.72
C PHE A 120 24.79 -26.48 -13.31
N GLN A 121 24.81 -26.78 -14.61
CA GLN A 121 26.04 -27.20 -15.31
C GLN A 121 27.09 -26.09 -15.26
N GLY A 122 26.69 -24.84 -15.52
CA GLY A 122 27.60 -23.69 -15.42
C GLY A 122 28.21 -23.56 -14.03
N ALA A 123 27.42 -23.80 -12.97
CA ALA A 123 27.91 -23.80 -11.60
C ALA A 123 28.88 -24.96 -11.31
N ILE A 124 28.59 -26.17 -11.82
CA ILE A 124 29.50 -27.33 -11.72
C ILE A 124 30.84 -27.03 -12.39
N ASP A 125 30.82 -26.45 -13.58
CA ASP A 125 32.04 -26.13 -14.34
C ASP A 125 32.89 -25.10 -13.58
N ARG A 126 32.27 -24.03 -13.06
CA ARG A 126 32.96 -23.02 -12.24
C ARG A 126 33.50 -23.57 -10.93
N ALA A 127 32.71 -24.38 -10.22
CA ALA A 127 33.14 -25.01 -8.98
C ALA A 127 34.33 -25.96 -9.23
N THR A 128 34.34 -26.66 -10.36
CA THR A 128 35.47 -27.53 -10.76
C THR A 128 36.74 -26.69 -10.99
N GLU A 129 36.66 -25.60 -11.75
CA GLU A 129 37.80 -24.70 -11.98
C GLU A 129 38.35 -24.11 -10.68
N GLN A 130 37.47 -23.72 -9.75
CA GLN A 130 37.88 -23.19 -8.44
C GLN A 130 38.56 -24.24 -7.57
N ASN A 131 38.00 -25.46 -7.51
CA ASN A 131 38.57 -26.58 -6.76
C ASN A 131 39.91 -27.05 -7.33
N GLU A 132 40.16 -26.89 -8.64
CA GLU A 132 41.48 -27.14 -9.25
C GLU A 132 42.50 -26.05 -8.90
N ALA A 133 42.05 -24.81 -8.69
CA ALA A 133 42.90 -23.67 -8.38
C ALA A 133 43.24 -23.54 -6.87
N ASP A 134 42.38 -24.08 -6.00
CA ASP A 134 42.51 -24.01 -4.55
C ASP A 134 42.30 -25.39 -3.91
N GLU A 135 43.40 -26.00 -3.45
CA GLU A 135 43.37 -27.31 -2.78
C GLU A 135 42.97 -27.21 -1.29
N GLU A 136 42.89 -26.02 -0.71
CA GLU A 136 42.65 -25.82 0.73
C GLU A 136 41.15 -25.61 1.06
N PHE A 137 40.35 -25.23 0.07
CA PHE A 137 38.90 -25.03 0.22
C PHE A 137 38.10 -25.80 -0.83
N TYR A 138 36.97 -26.37 -0.42
CA TYR A 138 36.03 -27.02 -1.33
C TYR A 138 34.87 -26.08 -1.68
N TYR A 139 34.77 -25.74 -2.96
CA TYR A 139 33.71 -24.95 -3.55
C TYR A 139 32.59 -25.87 -4.04
N SER A 140 31.40 -25.69 -3.48
CA SER A 140 30.19 -26.38 -3.90
C SER A 140 29.51 -25.62 -5.05
N PRO A 141 29.07 -26.30 -6.13
CA PRO A 141 28.29 -25.65 -7.18
C PRO A 141 26.94 -25.13 -6.67
N LEU A 142 26.43 -25.68 -5.56
CA LEU A 142 25.19 -25.20 -4.94
C LEU A 142 25.36 -23.81 -4.29
N ASP A 143 26.58 -23.40 -3.96
CA ASP A 143 26.87 -22.09 -3.35
C ASP A 143 27.23 -21.02 -4.40
N ASP A 144 27.18 -21.36 -5.69
CA ASP A 144 27.51 -20.46 -6.80
C ASP A 144 26.49 -19.32 -6.93
N GLU A 145 26.98 -18.08 -6.95
CA GLU A 145 26.13 -16.87 -6.96
C GLU A 145 25.26 -16.78 -8.22
N GLU A 146 25.79 -17.12 -9.40
CA GLU A 146 25.01 -17.06 -10.65
C GLU A 146 23.87 -18.09 -10.66
N TYR A 147 24.11 -19.29 -10.12
CA TYR A 147 23.08 -20.31 -9.96
C TYR A 147 22.03 -19.92 -8.91
N GLN A 148 22.44 -19.38 -7.77
CA GLN A 148 21.50 -18.86 -6.77
C GLN A 148 20.63 -17.73 -7.34
N ASP A 149 21.23 -16.82 -8.11
CA ASP A 149 20.51 -15.75 -8.79
C ASP A 149 19.54 -16.29 -9.84
N SER A 150 19.90 -17.32 -10.61
CA SER A 150 19.00 -17.92 -11.60
C SER A 150 17.75 -18.53 -10.95
N LEU A 151 17.89 -19.08 -9.74
CA LEU A 151 16.77 -19.64 -8.97
C LEU A 151 15.90 -18.59 -8.26
N PHE A 152 16.51 -17.53 -7.72
CA PHE A 152 15.84 -16.67 -6.74
C PHE A 152 15.69 -15.20 -7.14
N SER A 153 16.31 -14.75 -8.24
CA SER A 153 16.17 -13.36 -8.71
C SER A 153 14.72 -13.00 -9.02
N GLY A 154 13.96 -13.91 -9.66
CA GLY A 154 12.54 -13.72 -9.94
C GLY A 154 11.69 -13.53 -8.68
N TYR A 155 12.01 -14.28 -7.61
CA TYR A 155 11.40 -14.08 -6.29
C TYR A 155 11.73 -12.68 -5.74
N SER A 156 13.02 -12.32 -5.69
CA SER A 156 13.48 -11.05 -5.14
C SER A 156 12.82 -9.86 -5.84
N ASP A 157 12.88 -9.83 -7.17
CA ASP A 157 12.30 -8.77 -7.99
C ASP A 157 10.79 -8.62 -7.78
N THR A 158 10.07 -9.75 -7.67
CA THR A 158 8.62 -9.75 -7.50
C THR A 158 8.24 -9.35 -6.08
N LYS A 159 9.02 -9.77 -5.09
CA LYS A 159 8.83 -9.39 -3.70
C LYS A 159 9.06 -7.90 -3.48
N ASP A 160 10.09 -7.32 -4.10
CA ASP A 160 10.35 -5.88 -4.05
C ASP A 160 9.21 -5.06 -4.67
N LYS A 161 8.66 -5.53 -5.80
CA LYS A 161 7.47 -4.92 -6.41
C LYS A 161 6.25 -5.01 -5.50
N ALA A 162 6.06 -6.15 -4.83
CA ALA A 162 4.97 -6.35 -3.87
C ALA A 162 5.08 -5.34 -2.71
N ASP A 163 6.27 -5.22 -2.11
CA ASP A 163 6.52 -4.33 -0.98
C ASP A 163 6.39 -2.86 -1.37
N ALA A 164 6.86 -2.48 -2.56
CA ALA A 164 6.66 -1.14 -3.09
C ALA A 164 5.17 -0.80 -3.24
N LYS A 165 4.35 -1.76 -3.69
CA LYS A 165 2.89 -1.58 -3.84
C LYS A 165 2.16 -1.51 -2.51
N VAL A 166 2.56 -2.32 -1.53
CA VAL A 166 2.02 -2.22 -0.16
C VAL A 166 2.34 -0.84 0.44
N LYS A 167 3.60 -0.38 0.29
CA LYS A 167 4.02 0.93 0.76
C LYS A 167 3.26 2.07 0.08
N GLU A 168 3.04 1.98 -1.22
CA GLU A 168 2.17 2.91 -1.95
C GLU A 168 0.76 2.92 -1.36
N GLY A 169 0.20 1.74 -1.06
CA GLY A 169 -1.07 1.59 -0.37
C GLY A 169 -1.12 2.28 1.00
N ASP A 170 -0.07 2.13 1.81
CA ASP A 170 0.06 2.78 3.13
C ASP A 170 0.06 4.31 2.99
N ASP A 171 0.89 4.83 2.09
CA ASP A 171 1.05 6.28 1.88
C ASP A 171 -0.25 6.92 1.33
N LEU A 172 -1.00 6.19 0.49
CA LEU A 172 -2.32 6.60 -0.02
C LEU A 172 -3.40 6.52 1.06
N GLY A 173 -3.46 5.40 1.79
CA GLY A 173 -4.41 5.20 2.88
C GLY A 173 -4.28 6.27 3.96
N ALA A 174 -3.05 6.60 4.36
CA ALA A 174 -2.79 7.65 5.34
C ALA A 174 -3.29 9.04 4.90
N GLN A 175 -3.28 9.34 3.60
CA GLN A 175 -3.84 10.58 3.07
C GLN A 175 -5.37 10.56 3.08
N GLY A 176 -5.99 9.43 2.70
CA GLY A 176 -7.44 9.23 2.77
C GLY A 176 -7.99 9.32 4.19
N ASP A 177 -7.29 8.75 5.17
CA ASP A 177 -7.66 8.80 6.59
C ASP A 177 -7.62 10.22 7.15
N LYS A 178 -6.59 11.00 6.79
CA LYS A 178 -6.51 12.42 7.17
C LYS A 178 -7.68 13.22 6.61
N LEU A 179 -8.04 13.00 5.34
CA LEU A 179 -9.19 13.67 4.72
C LEU A 179 -10.51 13.27 5.38
N THR A 180 -10.66 12.01 5.78
CA THR A 180 -11.80 11.52 6.55
C THR A 180 -11.89 12.24 7.90
N LEU A 181 -10.78 12.36 8.63
CA LEU A 181 -10.72 13.13 9.87
C LEU A 181 -11.13 14.59 9.67
N TYR A 182 -10.63 15.26 8.64
CA TYR A 182 -10.99 16.65 8.34
C TYR A 182 -12.47 16.80 7.98
N THR A 183 -13.05 15.83 7.28
CA THR A 183 -14.49 15.76 7.00
C THR A 183 -15.32 15.71 8.29
N VAL A 184 -14.89 14.93 9.28
CA VAL A 184 -15.53 14.87 10.60
C VAL A 184 -15.44 16.21 11.33
N LEU A 185 -14.25 16.85 11.35
CA LEU A 185 -14.07 18.16 11.99
C LEU A 185 -14.92 19.26 11.35
N MET A 186 -15.05 19.26 10.03
CA MET A 186 -15.92 20.20 9.32
C MET A 186 -17.41 19.89 9.55
N SER A 187 -17.79 18.63 9.72
CA SER A 187 -19.15 18.24 10.12
C SER A 187 -19.50 18.73 11.52
N ILE A 188 -18.55 18.71 12.46
CA ILE A 188 -18.71 19.33 13.78
C ILE A 188 -18.91 20.84 13.63
N SER A 189 -18.17 21.49 12.71
CA SER A 189 -18.33 22.92 12.42
C SER A 189 -19.72 23.25 11.88
N LEU A 190 -20.25 22.44 10.94
CA LEU A 190 -21.64 22.53 10.45
C LEU A 190 -22.65 22.39 11.57
N PHE A 191 -22.48 21.39 12.43
CA PHE A 191 -23.37 21.15 13.55
C PHE A 191 -23.43 22.36 14.50
N LEU A 192 -22.26 22.86 14.94
CA LEU A 192 -22.16 24.02 15.82
C LEU A 192 -22.78 25.27 15.19
N LEU A 193 -22.61 25.45 13.88
CA LEU A 193 -23.16 26.57 13.13
C LEU A 193 -24.68 26.46 12.98
N GLY A 194 -25.20 25.24 12.80
CA GLY A 194 -26.64 24.94 12.84
C GLY A 194 -27.26 25.23 14.20
N VAL A 195 -26.60 24.82 15.30
CA VAL A 195 -27.04 25.18 16.66
C VAL A 195 -27.00 26.68 16.88
N ALA A 196 -25.95 27.37 16.41
CA ALA A 196 -25.85 28.83 16.52
C ALA A 196 -27.00 29.57 15.81
N ALA A 197 -27.57 29.01 14.74
CA ALA A 197 -28.73 29.57 14.06
C ALA A 197 -29.99 29.59 14.96
N LEU A 198 -30.10 28.67 15.90
CA LEU A 198 -31.28 28.46 16.76
C LEU A 198 -31.17 29.18 18.13
N VAL A 199 -29.96 29.63 18.50
CA VAL A 199 -29.70 30.23 19.82
C VAL A 199 -30.08 31.72 19.84
N SER A 200 -30.96 32.09 20.76
CA SER A 200 -31.40 33.48 20.95
C SER A 200 -30.43 34.34 21.77
N GLN A 201 -29.56 33.72 22.57
CA GLN A 201 -28.58 34.43 23.39
C GLN A 201 -27.35 34.82 22.58
N THR A 202 -27.24 36.11 22.26
CA THR A 202 -26.20 36.67 21.37
C THR A 202 -24.77 36.30 21.76
N ARG A 203 -24.42 36.30 23.06
CA ARG A 203 -23.06 35.91 23.51
C ARG A 203 -22.74 34.45 23.17
N THR A 204 -23.65 33.55 23.48
CA THR A 204 -23.50 32.11 23.22
C THR A 204 -23.46 31.84 21.72
N GLN A 205 -24.31 32.53 20.95
CA GLN A 205 -24.31 32.45 19.49
C GLN A 205 -22.96 32.83 18.87
N PHE A 206 -22.35 33.94 19.31
CA PHE A 206 -21.02 34.33 18.82
C PHE A 206 -19.90 33.37 19.22
N VAL A 207 -19.96 32.78 20.42
CA VAL A 207 -18.98 31.77 20.85
C VAL A 207 -19.07 30.52 19.96
N LEU A 208 -20.28 30.06 19.65
CA LEU A 208 -20.49 28.90 18.77
C LEU A 208 -19.98 29.19 17.36
N ILE A 209 -20.35 30.34 16.77
CA ILE A 209 -19.87 30.75 15.44
C ILE A 209 -18.35 30.85 15.40
N GLY A 210 -17.73 31.53 16.38
CA GLY A 210 -16.28 31.69 16.45
C GLY A 210 -15.57 30.34 16.53
N THR A 211 -16.07 29.43 17.36
CA THR A 211 -15.51 28.08 17.50
C THR A 211 -15.65 27.29 16.20
N SER A 212 -16.82 27.32 15.54
CA SER A 212 -17.04 26.69 14.23
C SER A 212 -16.06 27.21 13.18
N VAL A 213 -15.87 28.52 13.11
CA VAL A 213 -14.99 29.15 12.10
C VAL A 213 -13.54 28.74 12.32
N VAL A 214 -13.07 28.62 13.56
CA VAL A 214 -11.72 28.16 13.86
C VAL A 214 -11.52 26.70 13.46
N ILE A 215 -12.44 25.81 13.86
CA ILE A 215 -12.36 24.38 13.52
C ILE A 215 -12.41 24.21 11.99
N PHE A 216 -13.35 24.88 11.32
CA PHE A 216 -13.46 24.85 9.88
C PHE A 216 -12.20 25.38 9.19
N GLY A 217 -11.71 26.55 9.59
CA GLY A 217 -10.55 27.18 8.97
C GLY A 217 -9.30 26.29 9.04
N VAL A 218 -9.02 25.70 10.22
CA VAL A 218 -7.89 24.77 10.37
C VAL A 218 -8.08 23.52 9.52
N SER A 219 -9.27 22.90 9.58
CA SER A 219 -9.54 21.65 8.85
C SER A 219 -9.52 21.84 7.34
N ALA A 220 -10.08 22.94 6.83
CA ALA A 220 -10.10 23.27 5.41
C ALA A 220 -8.68 23.53 4.89
N VAL A 221 -7.85 24.28 5.62
CA VAL A 221 -6.45 24.50 5.23
C VAL A 221 -5.69 23.18 5.21
N LEU A 222 -5.81 22.34 6.24
CA LEU A 222 -5.12 21.05 6.28
C LEU A 222 -5.60 20.10 5.16
N ALA A 223 -6.89 20.12 4.82
CA ALA A 223 -7.44 19.35 3.72
C ALA A 223 -6.88 19.81 2.37
N LEU A 224 -6.74 21.13 2.16
CA LEU A 224 -6.20 21.70 0.93
C LEU A 224 -4.68 21.49 0.77
N LEU A 225 -3.96 21.18 1.85
CA LEU A 225 -2.54 20.84 1.81
C LEU A 225 -2.28 19.39 1.36
N ILE A 226 -3.29 18.53 1.40
CA ILE A 226 -3.19 17.17 0.85
C ILE A 226 -3.24 17.27 -0.68
N PRO A 227 -2.31 16.61 -1.41
CA PRO A 227 -2.28 16.67 -2.86
C PRO A 227 -3.63 16.31 -3.51
N PHE A 228 -3.94 16.99 -4.61
CA PHE A 228 -5.17 16.68 -5.34
C PHE A 228 -5.01 15.37 -6.10
N MET A 229 -5.84 14.39 -5.77
CA MET A 229 -6.01 13.16 -6.55
C MET A 229 -7.08 13.36 -7.63
N GLY A 230 -6.72 13.10 -8.88
CA GLY A 230 -7.65 13.12 -10.01
C GLY A 230 -8.37 11.79 -10.20
N ILE A 231 -9.41 11.79 -11.04
CA ILE A 231 -10.05 10.56 -11.50
C ILE A 231 -9.15 9.97 -12.59
N SER A 232 -8.62 8.77 -12.35
CA SER A 232 -7.82 7.99 -13.29
C SER A 232 -8.62 6.84 -13.88
#